data_AF-E4XS27-F1
#
_entry.id   AF-E4XS27-F1
#
_cell.length_a   1.000
_cell.length_b   1.000
_cell.length_c   1.000
_cell.angle_alpha   90.00
_cell.angle_beta   90.00
_cell.angle_gamma   90.00
#
_symmetry.space_group_name_H-M   'P 1'
#
loop_
_entity.id
_entity.type
_entity.pdbx_description
1 polymer ?
#
loop_
_entity_poly.entity_id
_entity_poly.type
_entity_poly.pdbx_seq_one_letter_code
_entity_poly.pdbx_strand_id
1 'polypeptide(L)'
;MARWFIAAEFVHSCYGQCHLCKGVTLSFIDKDWKNWCLNCFGNTELSYGKEKTISKGKFFCPAKSCKSLQNFESFIKGECCDVARPMGMKDRFAEIGENFKKIKTLSSAATLEIVSEELDNFIDEFKNFFPKTDRNTCSICIEKYGSKCIECCLPSCGHRFCFDCLTNLQNKNCPSCRKMFSNKQIIKLF
;
A
#
# COMPACT_ATOMS: atom_id res chain seq x y z
N MET A 1 15.48 -25.01 13.71
CA MET A 1 14.57 -24.82 12.56
C MET A 1 13.14 -24.99 13.03
N ALA A 2 12.42 -23.90 13.24
CA ALA A 2 10.97 -23.88 13.45
C ALA A 2 10.41 -22.84 12.47
N ARG A 3 9.64 -23.29 11.48
CA ARG A 3 8.91 -22.42 10.55
C ARG A 3 7.60 -22.03 11.21
N TRP A 4 7.45 -20.77 11.58
CA TRP A 4 6.21 -20.25 12.14
C TRP A 4 5.26 -19.89 11.01
N PHE A 5 4.12 -20.56 10.93
CA PHE A 5 3.03 -20.20 10.02
C PHE A 5 1.98 -19.44 10.84
N ILE A 6 1.84 -18.13 10.60
CA ILE A 6 0.74 -17.35 11.15
C ILE A 6 -0.46 -17.57 10.23
N ALA A 7 -1.55 -18.14 10.75
CA ALA A 7 -2.76 -18.37 9.95
C ALA A 7 -3.39 -17.04 9.49
N ALA A 8 -4.09 -17.05 8.36
CA ALA A 8 -4.67 -15.85 7.73
C ALA A 8 -5.78 -15.14 8.56
N GLU A 9 -6.12 -15.67 9.74
CA GLU A 9 -7.24 -15.23 10.57
C GLU A 9 -6.86 -14.21 11.65
N PHE A 10 -5.57 -13.88 11.83
CA PHE A 10 -5.12 -12.94 12.86
C PHE A 10 -5.11 -11.51 12.36
N VAL A 11 -5.69 -10.60 13.15
CA VAL A 11 -5.63 -9.15 12.91
C VAL A 11 -4.41 -8.59 13.64
N HIS A 12 -3.54 -7.90 12.90
CA HIS A 12 -2.46 -7.11 13.50
C HIS A 12 -3.07 -5.92 14.24
N SER A 13 -2.89 -5.88 15.55
CA SER A 13 -3.22 -4.72 16.38
C SER A 13 -1.91 -4.11 16.88
N CYS A 14 -1.71 -2.82 16.60
CA CYS A 14 -0.65 -2.06 17.24
C CYS A 14 -1.13 -1.64 18.64
N TYR A 15 -0.49 -2.25 19.66
CA TYR A 15 -0.63 -2.02 21.10
C TYR A 15 -1.84 -2.68 21.79
N GLY A 16 -1.56 -3.80 22.47
CA GLY A 16 -2.48 -4.51 23.36
C GLY A 16 -1.73 -5.29 24.44
N GLN A 17 -2.41 -5.60 25.54
CA GLN A 17 -1.83 -6.39 26.62
C GLN A 17 -2.03 -7.88 26.35
N CYS A 18 -0.95 -8.65 26.30
CA CYS A 18 -1.01 -10.09 26.06
C CYS A 18 -1.91 -10.77 27.09
N HIS A 19 -2.84 -11.60 26.62
CA HIS A 19 -3.80 -12.34 27.41
C HIS A 19 -3.10 -13.24 28.43
N LEU A 20 -1.99 -13.86 28.02
CA LEU A 20 -1.23 -14.81 28.83
C LEU A 20 -0.20 -14.11 29.73
N CYS A 21 0.83 -13.48 29.16
CA CYS A 21 1.94 -12.93 29.95
C CYS A 21 1.70 -11.51 30.47
N LYS A 22 0.59 -10.87 30.12
CA LYS A 22 0.25 -9.50 30.51
C LYS A 22 1.24 -8.41 30.04
N GLY A 23 2.21 -8.74 29.18
CA GLY A 23 3.14 -7.79 28.57
C GLY A 23 2.48 -6.93 27.48
N VAL A 24 2.95 -5.69 27.30
CA VAL A 24 2.50 -4.77 26.25
C VAL A 24 3.48 -4.83 25.07
N THR A 25 3.07 -5.43 23.95
CA THR A 25 3.90 -5.56 22.74
C THR A 25 3.02 -5.44 21.49
N LEU A 26 3.60 -5.59 20.29
CA LEU A 26 2.83 -5.97 19.10
C LEU A 26 2.03 -7.23 19.44
N SER A 27 0.70 -7.15 19.30
CA SER A 27 -0.21 -8.20 19.72
C SER A 27 -1.09 -8.67 18.56
N PHE A 28 -1.22 -9.99 18.45
CA PHE A 28 -2.13 -10.67 17.52
C PHE A 28 -3.47 -10.84 18.20
N ILE A 29 -4.55 -10.56 17.49
CA ILE A 29 -5.92 -10.81 18.00
C ILE A 29 -6.40 -12.14 17.43
N ASP A 30 -6.71 -13.09 18.31
CA ASP A 30 -7.31 -14.38 17.91
C ASP A 30 -8.82 -14.25 17.62
N LYS A 31 -9.45 -15.36 17.20
CA LYS A 31 -10.89 -15.42 16.92
C LYS A 31 -11.78 -15.09 18.13
N ASP A 32 -11.25 -15.23 19.34
CA ASP A 32 -11.93 -14.92 20.60
C ASP A 32 -11.62 -13.49 21.09
N TRP A 33 -11.06 -12.64 20.21
CA TRP A 33 -10.67 -11.26 20.50
C TRP A 33 -9.62 -11.11 21.60
N LYS A 34 -8.82 -12.14 21.87
CA LYS A 34 -7.74 -12.09 22.84
C LYS A 34 -6.45 -11.62 22.17
N ASN A 35 -5.75 -10.71 22.83
CA ASN A 35 -4.44 -10.24 22.40
C ASN A 35 -3.36 -11.24 22.80
N TRP A 36 -2.45 -11.59 21.89
CA TRP A 36 -1.32 -12.48 22.15
C TRP A 36 -0.02 -11.80 21.72
N CYS A 37 1.01 -11.81 22.57
CA CYS A 37 2.34 -11.40 22.11
C CYS A 37 2.98 -12.51 21.26
N LEU A 38 3.96 -12.15 20.44
CA LEU A 38 4.66 -13.07 19.55
C LEU A 38 5.17 -14.34 20.27
N ASN A 39 5.72 -14.16 21.48
CA ASN A 39 6.26 -15.27 22.27
C ASN A 39 5.19 -16.20 22.83
N CYS A 40 4.04 -15.66 23.27
CA CYS A 40 2.96 -16.48 23.80
C CYS A 40 2.14 -17.14 22.70
N PHE A 41 2.05 -16.50 21.53
CA PHE A 41 1.32 -17.02 20.38
C PHE A 41 1.97 -18.29 19.80
N GLY A 42 3.31 -18.33 19.72
CA GLY A 42 4.04 -19.50 19.23
C GLY A 42 3.93 -20.75 20.12
N ASN A 43 3.62 -20.59 21.40
CA ASN A 43 3.52 -21.73 22.33
C ASN A 43 2.10 -22.33 22.39
N THR A 44 1.13 -21.75 21.69
CA THR A 44 -0.23 -22.29 21.59
C THR A 44 -0.31 -23.28 20.42
N GLU A 45 -0.54 -24.55 20.71
CA GLU A 45 -0.85 -25.58 19.70
C GLU A 45 -2.19 -25.27 19.02
N LEU A 46 -2.17 -24.42 18.00
CA LEU A 46 -3.31 -24.16 17.14
C LEU A 46 -3.11 -24.88 15.80
N SER A 47 -3.80 -26.01 15.64
CA SER A 47 -3.83 -26.79 14.41
C SER A 47 -4.70 -26.11 13.35
N TYR A 48 -4.12 -25.36 12.40
CA TYR A 48 -4.91 -24.80 11.28
C TYR A 48 -4.21 -24.84 9.91
N GLY A 49 -5.03 -25.11 8.89
CA GLY A 49 -4.67 -25.49 7.53
C GLY A 49 -4.18 -24.37 6.61
N LYS A 50 -3.62 -24.80 5.48
CA LYS A 50 -2.89 -23.97 4.51
C LYS A 50 -3.84 -23.33 3.49
N GLU A 51 -4.18 -22.07 3.67
CA GLU A 51 -4.61 -21.20 2.57
C GLU A 51 -4.11 -19.78 2.83
N LYS A 52 -3.29 -19.24 1.91
CA LYS A 52 -2.74 -17.87 1.99
C LYS A 52 -3.76 -16.90 1.41
N THR A 53 -4.67 -16.40 2.24
CA THR A 53 -5.45 -15.20 1.93
C THR A 53 -4.73 -14.00 2.53
N ILE A 54 -4.54 -12.94 1.73
CA ILE A 54 -4.02 -11.65 2.24
C ILE A 54 -4.91 -11.27 3.42
N SER A 55 -4.29 -11.20 4.60
CA SER A 55 -4.99 -10.96 5.86
C SER A 55 -5.94 -9.77 5.72
N LYS A 56 -7.11 -9.86 6.38
CA LYS A 56 -8.11 -8.78 6.49
C LYS A 56 -7.59 -7.64 7.38
N GLY A 57 -6.33 -7.23 7.19
CA GLY A 57 -5.68 -6.15 7.90
C GLY A 57 -6.52 -4.88 7.76
N LYS A 58 -6.78 -4.26 8.90
CA LYS A 58 -7.48 -3.00 8.97
C LYS A 58 -6.47 -1.88 9.16
N PHE A 59 -6.54 -0.88 8.30
CA PHE A 59 -5.65 0.28 8.29
C PHE A 59 -6.37 1.48 8.90
N PHE A 60 -5.65 2.28 9.67
CA PHE A 60 -6.17 3.56 10.16
C PHE A 60 -6.19 4.60 9.05
N CYS A 61 -6.97 5.66 9.26
CA CYS A 61 -6.99 6.80 8.36
C CYS A 61 -5.58 7.40 8.22
N PRO A 62 -5.01 7.49 7.00
CA PRO A 62 -3.66 8.03 6.79
C PRO A 62 -3.56 9.52 7.15
N ALA A 63 -4.66 10.28 7.05
CA ALA A 63 -4.71 11.68 7.47
C ALA A 63 -4.88 11.85 9.00
N LYS A 64 -5.08 10.77 9.76
CA LYS A 64 -5.43 10.78 11.19
C LYS A 64 -6.62 11.67 11.57
N SER A 65 -7.44 12.04 10.59
CA SER A 65 -8.58 12.92 10.75
C SER A 65 -9.85 12.17 11.17
N CYS A 66 -9.92 10.86 10.94
CA CYS A 66 -11.03 10.02 11.40
C CYS A 66 -10.54 8.69 12.00
N LYS A 67 -11.41 8.05 12.79
CA LYS A 67 -11.15 6.77 13.46
C LYS A 67 -11.57 5.56 12.62
N SER A 68 -11.79 5.74 11.32
CA SER A 68 -12.23 4.65 10.46
C SER A 68 -11.13 3.60 10.33
N LEU A 69 -11.52 2.34 10.44
CA LEU A 69 -10.70 1.21 10.05
C LEU A 69 -11.05 0.81 8.62
N GLN A 70 -10.05 0.73 7.73
CA GLN A 70 -10.23 0.50 6.30
C GLN A 70 -9.60 -0.82 5.91
N ASN A 71 -10.19 -1.52 4.93
CA ASN A 71 -9.43 -2.58 4.24
C ASN A 71 -8.31 -1.94 3.39
N PHE A 72 -7.38 -2.76 2.89
CA PHE A 72 -6.25 -2.27 2.11
C PHE A 72 -6.68 -1.45 0.88
N GLU A 73 -7.70 -1.89 0.14
CA GLU A 73 -8.17 -1.19 -1.06
C GLU A 73 -8.72 0.21 -0.74
N SER A 74 -9.60 0.32 0.27
CA SER A 74 -10.14 1.62 0.71
C SER A 74 -9.08 2.51 1.35
N PHE A 75 -8.04 1.94 1.96
CA PHE A 75 -6.87 2.70 2.44
C PHE A 75 -6.05 3.27 1.27
N ILE A 76 -5.80 2.46 0.23
CA ILE A 76 -5.09 2.89 -0.99
C ILE A 76 -5.89 3.91 -1.81
N LYS A 77 -7.22 3.89 -1.72
CA LYS A 77 -8.08 4.90 -2.35
C LYS A 77 -8.34 6.13 -1.47
N GLY A 78 -8.22 6.00 -0.15
CA GLY A 78 -8.42 7.10 0.81
C GLY A 78 -9.88 7.46 0.94
N GLU A 79 -10.74 6.45 0.89
CA GLU A 79 -12.20 6.62 0.88
C GLU A 79 -12.76 7.00 2.25
N CYS A 80 -11.93 6.95 3.31
CA CYS A 80 -12.39 7.15 4.68
C CYS A 80 -12.87 8.55 5.04
N CYS A 81 -12.34 9.61 4.41
CA CYS A 81 -12.75 10.99 4.67
C CYS A 81 -12.23 11.96 3.59
N ASP A 82 -12.79 13.16 3.54
CA ASP A 82 -12.40 14.20 2.56
C ASP A 82 -10.96 14.72 2.75
N VAL A 83 -10.38 14.57 3.95
CA VAL A 83 -8.99 14.94 4.23
C VAL A 83 -8.02 13.89 3.68
N ALA A 84 -8.37 12.60 3.75
CA ALA A 84 -7.54 11.51 3.26
C ALA A 84 -7.66 11.31 1.74
N ARG A 85 -8.82 11.63 1.16
CA ARG A 85 -9.12 11.47 -0.26
C ARG A 85 -8.09 12.14 -1.20
N PRO A 86 -7.64 13.40 -0.97
CA PRO A 86 -6.65 14.04 -1.82
C PRO A 86 -5.20 13.63 -1.52
N MET A 87 -4.93 12.89 -0.43
CA MET A 87 -3.56 12.46 -0.12
C MET A 87 -3.00 11.59 -1.23
N GLY A 88 -1.83 11.93 -1.73
CA GLY A 88 -1.14 11.13 -2.71
C GLY A 88 -0.76 9.77 -2.11
N MET A 89 -0.71 8.75 -2.96
CA MET A 89 -0.26 7.41 -2.57
C MET A 89 1.11 7.47 -1.86
N LYS A 90 2.02 8.34 -2.31
CA LYS A 90 3.33 8.58 -1.68
C LYS A 90 3.21 9.02 -0.22
N ASP A 91 2.28 9.93 0.09
CA ASP A 91 2.13 10.48 1.45
C ASP A 91 1.63 9.40 2.42
N ARG A 92 0.79 8.48 1.93
CA ARG A 92 0.27 7.35 2.71
C ARG A 92 1.33 6.29 2.99
N PHE A 93 2.22 6.03 2.03
CA PHE A 93 3.32 5.07 2.22
C PHE A 93 4.49 5.66 3.02
N ALA A 94 4.66 6.98 3.04
CA ALA A 94 5.67 7.63 3.88
C ALA A 94 5.46 7.32 5.37
N GLU A 95 4.20 7.29 5.83
CA GLU A 95 3.87 6.93 7.21
C GLU A 95 4.21 5.48 7.55
N ILE A 96 3.97 4.56 6.60
CA ILE A 96 4.36 3.15 6.75
C ILE A 96 5.88 3.04 6.89
N GLY A 97 6.63 3.76 6.06
CA GLY A 97 8.10 3.82 6.13
C GLY A 97 8.64 4.32 7.47
N GLU A 98 8.03 5.36 8.06
CA GLU A 98 8.41 5.87 9.38
C GLU A 98 8.13 4.87 10.51
N ASN A 99 7.02 4.13 10.42
CA ASN A 99 6.72 3.06 11.38
C ASN A 99 7.74 1.91 11.28
N PHE A 100 8.19 1.56 10.07
CA PHE A 100 9.27 0.58 9.88
C PHE A 100 10.60 1.04 10.49
N LYS A 101 10.95 2.34 10.37
CA LYS A 101 12.16 2.89 11.03
C LYS A 101 12.09 2.78 12.55
N LYS A 102 10.93 3.04 13.15
CA LYS A 102 10.71 2.89 14.61
C LYS A 102 10.81 1.43 15.05
N ILE A 103 10.25 0.51 14.27
CA ILE A 103 10.40 -0.94 14.52
C ILE A 103 11.88 -1.33 14.43
N LYS A 104 12.61 -0.79 13.45
CA LYS A 104 14.04 -1.07 13.27
C LYS A 104 14.88 -0.70 14.50
N THR A 105 14.53 0.38 15.21
CA THR A 105 15.21 0.81 16.43
C THR A 105 14.85 0.02 17.69
N LEU A 106 13.76 -0.75 17.67
CA LEU A 106 13.21 -1.45 18.85
C LEU A 106 13.39 -2.98 18.79
N SER A 107 13.95 -3.51 17.71
CA SER A 107 13.98 -4.96 17.43
C SER A 107 15.40 -5.52 17.48
N SER A 108 15.56 -6.77 17.95
CA SER A 108 16.85 -7.48 17.92
C SER A 108 17.28 -7.79 16.47
N ALA A 109 18.58 -8.02 16.26
CA ALA A 109 19.14 -8.27 14.92
C ALA A 109 18.44 -9.42 14.18
N ALA A 110 18.03 -10.49 14.88
CA ALA A 110 17.31 -11.62 14.31
C ALA A 110 15.89 -11.26 13.83
N THR A 111 15.22 -10.31 14.48
CA THR A 111 13.90 -9.83 14.06
C THR A 111 14.00 -8.92 12.83
N LEU A 112 15.12 -8.20 12.66
CA LEU A 112 15.35 -7.32 11.51
C LEU A 112 15.50 -8.07 10.20
N GLU A 113 16.16 -9.23 10.21
CA GLU A 113 16.33 -10.05 9.01
C GLU A 113 14.98 -10.57 8.48
N ILE A 114 14.13 -11.08 9.37
CA ILE A 114 12.79 -11.56 9.02
C ILE A 114 11.92 -10.44 8.43
N VAL A 115 11.95 -9.27 9.06
CA VAL A 115 11.18 -8.10 8.58
C VAL A 115 11.69 -7.60 7.24
N SER A 116 13.00 -7.68 6.98
CA SER A 116 13.58 -7.32 5.69
C SER A 116 13.12 -8.26 4.58
N GLU A 117 13.17 -9.57 4.81
CA GLU A 117 12.69 -10.56 3.82
C GLU A 117 11.19 -10.41 3.54
N GLU A 118 10.36 -10.18 4.56
CA GLU A 118 8.93 -9.95 4.34
C GLU A 118 8.66 -8.65 3.57
N LEU A 119 9.45 -7.60 3.82
CA LEU A 119 9.32 -6.34 3.08
C LEU A 119 9.73 -6.50 1.63
N ASP A 120 10.81 -7.23 1.34
CA ASP A 120 11.24 -7.50 -0.04
C ASP A 120 10.22 -8.35 -0.79
N ASN A 121 9.65 -9.38 -0.14
CA ASN A 121 8.56 -10.18 -0.70
C ASN A 121 7.31 -9.33 -0.97
N PHE A 122 6.96 -8.42 -0.05
CA PHE A 122 5.87 -7.47 -0.25
C PHE A 122 6.15 -6.54 -1.43
N ILE A 123 7.34 -5.94 -1.51
CA ILE A 123 7.72 -5.08 -2.63
C ILE A 123 7.64 -5.87 -3.95
N ASP A 124 8.11 -7.12 -3.98
CA ASP A 124 8.09 -7.95 -5.18
C ASP A 124 6.67 -8.34 -5.63
N GLU A 125 5.78 -8.62 -4.67
CA GLU A 125 4.37 -8.89 -4.93
C GLU A 125 3.65 -7.65 -5.50
N PHE A 126 3.98 -6.47 -4.96
CA PHE A 126 3.35 -5.20 -5.35
C PHE A 126 4.09 -4.47 -6.48
N LYS A 127 5.22 -4.97 -6.99
CA LYS A 127 5.97 -4.34 -8.11
C LYS A 127 5.16 -4.18 -9.38
N ASN A 128 4.13 -5.02 -9.56
CA ASN A 128 3.22 -4.97 -10.71
C ASN A 128 2.07 -3.96 -10.51
N PHE A 129 1.81 -3.53 -9.27
CA PHE A 129 0.86 -2.46 -8.96
C PHE A 129 1.44 -1.08 -9.26
N PHE A 130 2.76 -0.93 -9.15
CA PHE A 130 3.45 0.28 -9.58
C PHE A 130 3.71 0.19 -11.09
N PRO A 131 3.12 1.06 -11.92
CA PRO A 131 3.43 1.06 -13.34
C PRO A 131 4.94 1.27 -13.51
N LYS A 132 5.63 0.26 -14.09
CA LYS A 132 7.07 0.27 -14.42
C LYS A 132 7.43 1.29 -15.51
N THR A 133 6.55 2.23 -15.82
CA THR A 133 6.87 3.33 -16.72
C THR A 133 7.73 4.29 -15.95
N ASP A 134 8.98 4.41 -16.39
CA ASP A 134 9.87 5.51 -16.04
C ASP A 134 9.02 6.80 -16.07
N ARG A 135 8.89 7.52 -14.95
CA ARG A 135 7.91 8.64 -14.85
C ARG A 135 8.13 9.73 -15.88
N ASN A 136 9.30 9.68 -16.53
CA ASN A 136 9.75 10.60 -17.54
C ASN A 136 9.54 10.06 -18.96
N THR A 137 8.78 8.98 -19.17
CA THR A 137 8.43 8.46 -20.50
C THR A 137 6.93 8.40 -20.73
N CYS A 138 6.53 8.64 -21.97
CA CYS A 138 5.15 8.48 -22.41
C CYS A 138 4.79 7.00 -22.52
N SER A 139 3.70 6.54 -21.88
CA SER A 139 3.30 5.13 -21.95
C SER A 139 2.70 4.69 -23.30
N ILE A 140 2.54 5.61 -24.27
CA ILE A 140 1.99 5.32 -25.61
C ILE A 140 3.13 5.17 -26.62
N CYS A 141 4.00 6.18 -26.73
CA CYS A 141 5.13 6.15 -27.67
C CYS A 141 6.46 5.69 -27.04
N ILE A 142 6.51 5.52 -25.71
CA ILE A 142 7.69 5.08 -24.93
C ILE A 142 8.85 6.11 -24.94
N GLU A 143 8.69 7.25 -25.63
CA GLU A 143 9.69 8.31 -25.66
C GLU A 143 9.79 9.07 -24.34
N LYS A 144 11.00 9.54 -24.03
CA LYS A 144 11.27 10.40 -22.87
C LYS A 144 10.71 11.81 -23.07
N TYR A 145 10.11 12.38 -22.04
CA TYR A 145 9.67 13.77 -22.03
C TYR A 145 10.86 14.72 -22.14
N GLY A 146 10.68 15.82 -22.86
CA GLY A 146 11.73 16.81 -23.12
C GLY A 146 11.32 17.78 -24.22
N SER A 147 12.30 18.37 -24.90
CA SER A 147 12.06 19.39 -25.93
C SER A 147 11.20 18.90 -27.12
N LYS A 148 11.28 17.60 -27.46
CA LYS A 148 10.52 17.00 -28.56
C LYS A 148 9.21 16.32 -28.12
N CYS A 149 9.11 15.95 -26.84
CA CYS A 149 7.99 15.19 -26.31
C CYS A 149 7.41 15.97 -25.11
N ILE A 150 6.39 16.78 -25.40
CA ILE A 150 5.77 17.65 -24.40
C ILE A 150 4.90 16.80 -23.48
N GLU A 151 5.25 16.75 -22.20
CA GLU A 151 4.46 16.08 -21.17
C GLU A 151 3.12 16.80 -20.97
N CYS A 152 2.04 16.04 -20.91
CA CYS A 152 0.69 16.54 -20.66
C CYS A 152 -0.02 15.69 -19.63
N CYS A 153 -1.01 16.26 -18.95
CA CYS A 153 -1.90 15.53 -18.05
C CYS A 153 -3.37 15.78 -18.37
N LEU A 154 -4.21 14.83 -17.98
CA LEU A 154 -5.67 14.96 -18.01
C LEU A 154 -6.17 15.30 -16.60
N PRO A 155 -6.83 16.46 -16.37
CA PRO A 155 -7.28 16.88 -15.04
C PRO A 155 -8.27 15.91 -14.41
N SER A 156 -9.05 15.18 -15.21
CA SER A 156 -10.08 14.24 -14.74
C SER A 156 -9.52 12.95 -14.12
N CYS A 157 -8.26 12.63 -14.38
CA CYS A 157 -7.65 11.38 -13.92
C CYS A 157 -6.17 11.47 -13.51
N GLY A 158 -5.48 12.56 -13.82
CA GLY A 158 -4.08 12.80 -13.46
C GLY A 158 -3.05 11.97 -14.25
N HIS A 159 -3.47 11.11 -15.19
CA HIS A 159 -2.56 10.32 -16.01
C HIS A 159 -1.81 11.20 -17.02
N ARG A 160 -0.56 10.82 -17.30
CA ARG A 160 0.40 11.62 -18.06
C ARG A 160 0.81 10.94 -19.36
N PHE A 161 0.90 11.73 -20.43
CA PHE A 161 1.19 11.27 -21.78
C PHE A 161 1.81 12.41 -22.60
N CYS A 162 2.34 12.10 -23.77
CA CYS A 162 2.79 13.14 -24.70
C CYS A 162 1.58 13.88 -25.33
N PHE A 163 1.73 15.19 -25.60
CA PHE A 163 0.67 16.01 -26.22
C PHE A 163 0.16 15.39 -27.54
N ASP A 164 1.08 14.99 -28.40
CA ASP A 164 0.77 14.43 -29.72
C ASP A 164 0.01 13.11 -29.59
N CYS A 165 0.41 12.29 -28.62
CA CYS A 165 -0.22 11.01 -28.33
C CYS A 165 -1.69 11.19 -27.91
N LEU A 166 -1.97 12.16 -27.04
CA LEU A 166 -3.35 12.46 -26.62
C LEU A 166 -4.18 13.11 -27.72
N THR A 167 -3.56 13.98 -28.51
CA THR A 167 -4.26 14.73 -29.57
C THR A 167 -4.63 13.82 -30.73
N ASN A 168 -3.76 12.85 -31.08
CA ASN A 168 -3.95 11.91 -32.19
C ASN A 168 -4.76 10.65 -31.81
N LEU A 169 -5.17 10.49 -30.55
CA LEU A 169 -6.09 9.42 -30.17
C LEU A 169 -7.43 9.56 -30.91
N GLN A 170 -7.81 8.50 -31.63
CA GLN A 170 -9.11 8.40 -32.31
C GLN A 170 -10.28 8.52 -31.32
N ASN A 171 -10.21 7.76 -30.22
CA ASN A 171 -11.19 7.82 -29.14
C ASN A 171 -10.62 8.64 -27.99
N LYS A 172 -11.34 9.66 -27.54
CA LYS A 172 -10.93 10.55 -26.45
C LYS A 172 -11.16 9.93 -25.07
N ASN A 173 -10.62 8.72 -24.89
CA ASN A 173 -10.60 7.97 -23.64
C ASN A 173 -9.17 7.83 -23.16
N CYS A 174 -8.93 8.10 -21.88
CA CYS A 174 -7.60 7.98 -21.29
C CYS A 174 -7.07 6.53 -21.46
N PRO A 175 -5.87 6.32 -22.03
CA PRO A 175 -5.35 4.96 -22.23
C PRO A 175 -5.14 4.16 -20.93
N SER A 176 -4.92 4.81 -19.79
CA SER A 176 -4.71 4.14 -18.51
C SER A 176 -6.01 3.79 -17.77
N CYS A 177 -7.02 4.66 -17.81
CA CYS A 177 -8.24 4.50 -16.98
C CYS A 177 -9.56 4.60 -17.75
N ARG A 178 -9.50 4.75 -19.08
CA ARG A 178 -10.63 4.83 -20.01
C ARG A 178 -11.66 5.95 -19.76
N LYS A 179 -11.41 6.85 -18.80
CA LYS A 179 -12.21 8.07 -18.62
C LYS A 179 -12.20 8.92 -19.88
N MET A 180 -13.38 9.38 -20.29
CA MET A 180 -13.55 10.30 -21.40
C MET A 180 -12.91 11.67 -21.10
N PHE A 181 -12.39 12.31 -22.14
CA PHE A 181 -11.86 13.66 -22.09
C PHE A 181 -12.09 14.38 -23.44
N SER A 182 -11.78 15.66 -23.50
CA SER A 182 -11.78 16.47 -24.73
C SER A 182 -10.42 17.13 -24.92
N ASN A 183 -10.07 17.52 -26.15
CA ASN A 183 -8.78 18.16 -26.42
C ASN A 183 -8.56 19.45 -25.59
N LYS A 184 -9.64 20.16 -25.24
CA LYS A 184 -9.59 21.36 -24.38
C LYS A 184 -9.17 21.06 -22.94
N GLN A 185 -9.33 19.82 -22.50
CA GLN A 185 -8.97 19.38 -21.15
C GLN A 185 -7.52 18.89 -21.07
N ILE A 186 -6.76 18.84 -22.18
CA ILE A 186 -5.35 18.45 -22.14
C ILE A 186 -4.53 19.63 -21.62
N ILE A 187 -3.87 19.46 -20.47
CA ILE A 187 -2.97 20.46 -19.89
C ILE A 187 -1.53 20.08 -20.19
N LYS A 188 -0.78 20.98 -20.84
CA LYS A 188 0.67 20.85 -21.05
C LYS A 188 1.40 21.15 -19.74
N LEU A 189 2.34 20.30 -19.36
CA LEU A 189 3.22 20.48 -18.21
C LEU A 189 4.53 21.08 -18.75
N PHE A 190 4.87 22.29 -18.28
CA PHE A 190 6.10 23.01 -18.62
C PHE A 190 7.07 22.97 -17.44
#